data_AF-A0A151R0R7-F1
#
_entry.id   AF-A0A151R0R7-F1
#
_cell.length_a   1.000
_cell.length_b   1.000
_cell.length_c   1.000
_cell.angle_alpha   90.00
_cell.angle_beta   90.00
_cell.angle_gamma   90.00
#
_symmetry.space_group_name_H-M   'P 1'
#
loop_
_entity.id
_entity.type
_entity.pdbx_description
1 polymer ?
#
loop_
_entity_poly.entity_id
_entity_poly.type
_entity_poly.pdbx_seq_one_letter_code
_entity_poly.pdbx_strand_id
1 'polypeptide(L)'
;MGIVHQLTVSYTPEQNGVSERKNRTIKKMARCLIAEKKLPKCFWAEIVYTAVYLLNRIPTRVIQEKTPIEAWNGVKPTAEHMKIFGSICYNHVATTKRSKLDDKVEMGIFLGYVANSKGYRVYNMRSK
;
A
#
# COMPACT_ATOMS: atom_id res chain seq x y z
N MET A 1 5.81 -3.24 28.23
CA MET A 1 4.70 -2.63 27.46
C MET A 1 3.51 -2.47 28.38
N GLY A 2 3.22 -1.24 28.85
CA GLY A 2 2.08 -0.94 29.72
C GLY A 2 0.80 -0.69 28.92
N ILE A 3 0.35 -1.69 28.16
CA ILE A 3 -0.86 -1.61 27.34
C ILE A 3 -1.98 -2.36 28.06
N VAL A 4 -3.10 -1.67 28.34
CA VAL A 4 -4.30 -2.29 28.89
C VAL A 4 -5.17 -2.79 27.74
N HIS A 5 -5.31 -4.11 27.63
CA HIS A 5 -6.19 -4.71 26.63
C HIS A 5 -7.63 -4.73 27.15
N GLN A 6 -8.51 -3.96 26.49
CA GLN A 6 -9.93 -3.99 26.74
C GLN A 6 -10.62 -4.82 25.66
N LEU A 7 -11.26 -5.91 26.08
CA LEU A 7 -12.06 -6.75 25.18
C LEU A 7 -13.45 -6.13 25.00
N THR A 8 -14.00 -6.26 23.80
CA THR A 8 -15.39 -5.88 23.52
C THR A 8 -16.33 -6.81 24.25
N VAL A 9 -17.44 -6.26 24.75
CA VAL A 9 -18.49 -7.07 25.39
C VAL A 9 -19.18 -7.91 24.32
N SER A 10 -19.53 -9.15 24.67
CA SER A 10 -20.33 -10.02 23.79
C SER A 10 -21.62 -9.30 23.39
N TYR A 11 -21.99 -9.36 22.12
CA TYR A 11 -23.21 -8.74 21.56
C TYR A 11 -23.25 -7.20 21.51
N THR A 12 -22.13 -6.49 21.64
CA THR A 12 -22.06 -5.03 21.38
C THR A 12 -21.24 -4.69 20.13
N PRO A 13 -21.78 -4.90 18.91
CA PRO A 13 -21.07 -4.62 17.65
C PRO A 13 -20.73 -3.13 17.46
N GLU A 14 -21.41 -2.22 18.16
CA GLU A 14 -21.20 -0.78 18.10
C GLU A 14 -19.77 -0.40 18.52
N GLN A 15 -19.18 -1.15 19.47
CA GLN A 15 -17.81 -0.95 19.95
C GLN A 15 -16.77 -1.18 18.83
N ASN A 16 -17.08 -2.03 17.84
CA ASN A 16 -16.21 -2.34 16.71
C ASN A 16 -16.54 -1.55 15.44
N GLY A 17 -17.58 -0.71 15.46
CA GLY A 17 -18.11 -0.06 14.26
C GLY A 17 -17.07 0.78 13.50
N VAL A 18 -16.13 1.41 14.20
CA VAL A 18 -15.03 2.18 13.58
C VAL A 18 -14.09 1.27 12.81
N SER A 19 -13.65 0.18 13.44
CA SER A 19 -12.75 -0.81 12.84
C SER A 19 -13.40 -1.52 11.65
N GLU A 20 -14.67 -1.92 11.78
CA GLU A 20 -15.44 -2.54 10.69
C GLU A 20 -15.60 -1.61 9.50
N ARG A 21 -15.91 -0.32 9.75
CA ARG A 21 -16.02 0.69 8.68
C ARG A 21 -14.69 0.87 7.96
N LYS A 22 -13.57 0.92 8.69
CA LYS A 22 -12.23 1.03 8.10
C LYS A 22 -11.89 -0.21 7.26
N ASN A 23 -12.14 -1.41 7.77
CA ASN A 23 -11.91 -2.67 7.05
C ASN A 23 -12.72 -2.75 5.76
N ARG A 24 -13.99 -2.30 5.79
CA ARG A 24 -14.83 -2.20 4.59
C ARG A 24 -14.26 -1.23 3.56
N THR A 25 -13.74 -0.08 3.98
CA THR A 25 -13.11 0.91 3.09
C THR A 25 -11.85 0.35 2.44
N ILE A 26 -10.97 -0.31 3.21
CA ILE A 26 -9.76 -0.97 2.69
C ILE A 26 -10.13 -2.03 1.65
N LYS A 27 -11.11 -2.89 1.97
CA LYS A 27 -11.57 -3.94 1.06
C LYS A 27 -12.18 -3.37 -0.23
N LYS A 28 -12.93 -2.27 -0.14
CA LYS A 28 -13.47 -1.57 -1.32
C LYS A 28 -12.35 -1.04 -2.21
N MET A 29 -11.37 -0.34 -1.63
CA MET A 29 -10.24 0.20 -2.40
C MET A 29 -9.39 -0.90 -3.03
N ALA A 30 -9.12 -1.99 -2.30
CA ALA A 30 -8.41 -3.15 -2.83
C ALA A 30 -9.13 -3.76 -4.05
N ARG A 31 -10.46 -3.89 -4.01
CA ARG A 31 -11.25 -4.36 -5.17
C ARG A 31 -11.15 -3.42 -6.36
N CYS A 32 -11.18 -2.10 -6.14
CA CYS A 32 -11.00 -1.12 -7.21
C CYS A 32 -9.63 -1.25 -7.88
N LEU A 33 -8.56 -1.37 -7.10
CA LEU A 33 -7.20 -1.55 -7.60
C LEU A 33 -7.05 -2.83 -8.45
N ILE A 34 -7.66 -3.94 -8.01
CA ILE A 34 -7.69 -5.20 -8.77
C ILE A 34 -8.44 -5.02 -10.08
N ALA A 35 -9.63 -4.41 -10.04
CA ALA A 35 -10.48 -4.23 -11.21
C ALA A 35 -9.84 -3.33 -12.26
N GLU A 36 -9.17 -2.25 -11.84
CA GLU A 36 -8.53 -1.29 -12.74
C GLU A 36 -7.34 -1.90 -13.50
N LYS A 37 -6.49 -2.67 -12.82
CA LYS A 37 -5.25 -3.21 -13.39
C LYS A 37 -5.33 -4.68 -13.78
N LYS A 38 -6.50 -5.31 -13.60
CA LYS A 38 -6.77 -6.73 -13.88
C LYS A 38 -5.69 -7.67 -13.28
N LEU A 39 -5.17 -7.32 -12.10
CA LEU A 39 -4.11 -8.11 -11.47
C LEU A 39 -4.66 -9.42 -10.90
N PRO A 40 -3.88 -10.51 -10.97
CA PRO A 40 -4.24 -11.77 -10.32
C PRO A 40 -4.47 -11.61 -8.81
N LYS A 41 -5.41 -12.40 -8.27
CA LYS A 41 -5.74 -12.40 -6.83
C LYS A 41 -4.60 -12.89 -5.94
N CYS A 42 -3.56 -13.51 -6.49
CA CYS A 42 -2.38 -13.92 -5.71
C CYS A 42 -1.67 -12.73 -5.06
N PHE A 43 -1.76 -11.53 -5.65
CA PHE A 43 -1.16 -10.30 -5.11
C PHE A 43 -2.04 -9.57 -4.06
N TRP A 44 -3.02 -10.26 -3.47
CA TRP A 44 -3.99 -9.62 -2.58
C TRP A 44 -3.33 -8.89 -1.42
N ALA A 45 -2.23 -9.42 -0.88
CA ALA A 45 -1.53 -8.82 0.25
C ALA A 45 -0.94 -7.47 -0.17
N GLU A 46 -0.23 -7.42 -1.29
CA GLU A 46 0.39 -6.21 -1.85
C GLU A 46 -0.66 -5.16 -2.24
N ILE A 47 -1.78 -5.60 -2.81
CA ILE A 47 -2.92 -4.74 -3.11
C ILE A 47 -3.48 -4.11 -1.83
N VAL A 48 -3.68 -4.90 -0.78
CA VAL A 48 -4.19 -4.40 0.52
C VAL A 48 -3.20 -3.45 1.17
N TYR A 49 -1.89 -3.76 1.14
CA TYR A 49 -0.85 -2.86 1.63
C TYR A 49 -0.86 -1.52 0.88
N THR A 50 -0.99 -1.55 -0.44
CA THR A 50 -1.10 -0.32 -1.24
C THR A 50 -2.38 0.45 -0.93
N ALA A 51 -3.52 -0.23 -0.79
CA ALA A 51 -4.77 0.41 -0.42
C ALA A 51 -4.66 1.12 0.94
N VAL A 52 -4.06 0.48 1.95
CA VAL A 52 -3.81 1.11 3.26
C VAL A 52 -2.86 2.30 3.12
N TYR A 53 -1.79 2.14 2.34
CA TYR A 53 -0.82 3.20 2.10
C TYR A 53 -1.45 4.46 1.50
N LEU A 54 -2.32 4.27 0.50
CA LEU A 54 -3.08 5.33 -0.16
C LEU A 54 -4.10 5.94 0.81
N LEU A 55 -4.91 5.13 1.49
CA LEU A 55 -5.93 5.62 2.43
C LEU A 55 -5.34 6.44 3.58
N ASN A 56 -4.10 6.20 3.97
CA ASN A 56 -3.43 7.00 5.00
C ASN A 56 -2.87 8.33 4.47
N ARG A 57 -2.81 8.52 3.15
CA ARG A 57 -2.27 9.72 2.46
C ARG A 57 -3.32 10.46 1.62
N ILE A 58 -4.53 9.95 1.52
CA ILE A 58 -5.66 10.63 0.89
C ILE A 58 -6.29 11.55 1.94
N PRO A 59 -6.53 12.84 1.61
CA PRO A 59 -7.21 13.75 2.52
C PRO A 59 -8.65 13.28 2.76
N THR A 60 -9.15 13.44 3.98
CA THR A 60 -10.52 13.06 4.29
C THR A 60 -11.26 14.18 5.02
N ARG A 61 -12.55 14.35 4.70
CA ARG A 61 -13.39 15.42 5.28
C ARG A 61 -13.51 15.33 6.80
N VAL A 62 -13.44 14.12 7.35
CA VAL A 62 -13.58 13.86 8.80
C VAL A 62 -12.46 14.55 9.62
N ILE A 63 -11.29 14.76 9.03
CA ILE A 63 -10.12 15.39 9.66
C ILE A 63 -9.76 16.71 8.96
N GLN A 64 -10.76 17.51 8.59
CA GLN A 64 -10.57 18.85 8.02
C GLN A 64 -9.67 18.84 6.77
N GLU A 65 -9.89 17.87 5.88
CA GLU A 65 -9.12 17.69 4.64
C GLU A 65 -7.62 17.41 4.84
N LYS A 66 -7.20 17.09 6.06
CA LYS A 66 -5.86 16.54 6.32
C LYS A 66 -5.79 15.07 5.93
N THR A 67 -4.58 14.59 5.70
CA THR A 67 -4.33 13.15 5.53
C THR A 67 -4.28 12.45 6.89
N PRO A 68 -4.72 11.18 7.02
CA PRO A 68 -4.63 10.49 8.31
C PRO A 68 -3.22 10.42 8.89
N ILE A 69 -2.20 10.29 8.04
CA ILE A 69 -0.80 10.29 8.48
C ILE A 69 -0.32 11.66 8.95
N GLU A 70 -0.82 12.75 8.36
CA GLU A 70 -0.57 14.12 8.81
C GLU A 70 -1.27 14.40 10.14
N ALA A 71 -2.51 13.96 10.30
CA ALA A 71 -3.23 14.08 11.57
C ALA A 71 -2.54 13.31 12.71
N TRP A 72 -1.88 12.19 12.40
CA TRP A 72 -1.15 11.37 13.37
C TRP A 72 0.25 11.90 13.70
N ASN A 73 1.04 12.28 12.69
CA ASN A 73 2.44 12.67 12.86
C ASN A 73 2.68 14.19 12.89
N GLY A 74 1.65 15.01 12.61
CA GLY A 74 1.78 16.46 12.47
C GLY A 74 2.50 16.94 11.20
N VAL A 75 3.01 16.02 10.37
CA VAL A 75 3.78 16.33 9.16
C VAL A 75 2.99 15.93 7.90
N LYS A 76 2.82 16.88 6.99
CA LYS A 76 2.14 16.63 5.70
C LYS A 76 3.00 15.72 4.82
N PRO A 77 2.47 14.57 4.35
CA PRO A 77 3.22 13.66 3.50
C PRO A 77 3.41 14.27 2.10
N THR A 78 4.58 14.02 1.50
CA THR A 78 4.83 14.33 0.09
C THR A 78 4.12 13.31 -0.81
N ALA A 79 3.65 13.74 -1.99
CA ALA A 79 3.05 12.86 -2.99
C ALA A 79 4.00 12.52 -4.16
N GLU A 80 5.20 13.10 -4.19
CA GLU A 80 6.16 13.00 -5.31
C GLU A 80 6.61 11.57 -5.62
N HIS A 81 6.71 10.73 -4.59
CA HIS A 81 7.10 9.33 -4.75
C HIS A 81 5.91 8.42 -5.12
N MET A 82 4.69 8.94 -5.20
CA MET A 82 3.53 8.13 -5.54
C MET A 82 3.59 7.72 -7.01
N LYS A 83 3.33 6.44 -7.26
CA LYS A 83 3.29 5.83 -8.60
C LYS A 83 1.94 5.16 -8.83
N ILE A 84 1.57 5.05 -10.10
CA ILE A 84 0.33 4.40 -10.53
C ILE A 84 0.43 2.91 -10.22
N PHE A 85 -0.42 2.42 -9.33
CA PHE A 85 -0.48 1.00 -8.99
C PHE A 85 -0.63 0.13 -10.25
N GLY A 86 0.08 -0.99 -10.33
CA GLY A 86 0.03 -1.90 -11.47
C GLY A 86 0.64 -1.38 -12.77
N SER A 87 1.35 -0.26 -12.75
CA SER A 87 2.08 0.22 -13.94
C SER A 87 3.30 -0.66 -14.24
N ILE A 88 3.65 -0.78 -15.51
CA ILE A 88 4.94 -1.33 -15.93
C ILE A 88 6.05 -0.40 -15.43
N CYS A 89 7.07 -0.98 -14.82
CA CYS A 89 8.23 -0.27 -14.30
C CYS A 89 9.51 -1.00 -14.68
N TYR A 90 10.60 -0.25 -14.68
CA TYR A 90 11.92 -0.69 -15.12
C TYR A 90 12.87 -0.54 -13.95
N ASN A 91 13.29 -1.66 -13.38
CA ASN A 91 14.21 -1.70 -12.24
C ASN A 91 15.65 -1.78 -12.76
N HIS A 92 16.50 -0.86 -12.33
CA HIS A 92 17.92 -0.90 -12.65
C HIS A 92 18.60 -2.07 -11.92
N VAL A 93 19.27 -2.94 -12.68
CA VAL A 93 20.07 -4.05 -12.13
C VAL A 93 21.45 -3.52 -11.75
N ALA A 94 21.80 -3.68 -10.48
CA ALA A 94 23.10 -3.25 -9.95
C ALA A 94 24.26 -3.88 -10.73
N THR A 95 25.34 -3.13 -10.92
CA THR A 95 26.55 -3.59 -11.64
C THR A 95 27.14 -4.88 -11.05
N THR A 96 27.04 -5.07 -9.74
CA THR A 96 27.50 -6.27 -9.03
C THR A 96 26.73 -7.54 -9.40
N LYS A 97 25.51 -7.40 -9.94
CA LYS A 97 24.61 -8.51 -10.30
C LYS A 97 24.58 -8.79 -11.82
N ARG A 98 25.42 -8.11 -12.60
CA ARG A 98 25.39 -8.20 -14.07
C ARG A 98 26.80 -8.27 -14.66
N SER A 99 26.97 -9.08 -15.69
CA SER A 99 28.16 -9.12 -16.55
C SER A 99 28.11 -8.01 -17.60
N LYS A 100 29.22 -7.79 -18.32
CA LYS A 100 29.39 -6.68 -19.26
C LYS A 100 28.33 -6.62 -20.39
N LEU A 101 27.75 -7.77 -20.75
CA LEU A 101 26.75 -7.92 -21.82
C LEU A 101 25.33 -8.17 -21.30
N ASP A 102 25.12 -8.23 -19.99
CA ASP A 102 23.81 -8.51 -19.41
C ASP A 102 22.90 -7.26 -19.45
N ASP A 103 21.58 -7.49 -19.48
CA ASP A 103 20.58 -6.44 -19.44
C ASP A 103 20.77 -5.54 -18.21
N LYS A 104 20.71 -4.22 -18.44
CA LYS A 104 20.87 -3.22 -17.37
C LYS A 104 19.60 -2.99 -16.57
N VAL A 105 18.48 -3.53 -17.04
CA VAL A 105 17.14 -3.21 -16.57
C VAL A 105 16.27 -4.45 -16.57
N GLU A 106 15.50 -4.63 -15.50
CA GLU A 106 14.46 -5.65 -15.40
C GLU A 106 13.07 -5.02 -15.48
N MET A 107 12.20 -5.59 -16.31
CA MET A 107 10.81 -5.17 -16.40
C MET A 107 10.00 -5.80 -15.27
N GLY A 108 9.15 -5.00 -14.64
CA GLY A 108 8.24 -5.49 -13.61
C GLY A 108 6.96 -4.68 -13.50
N ILE A 109 6.09 -5.13 -12.61
CA ILE A 109 4.82 -4.49 -12.29
C ILE A 109 4.92 -3.84 -10.91
N PHE A 110 4.59 -2.57 -10.82
CA PHE A 110 4.57 -1.86 -9.54
C PHE A 110 3.44 -2.36 -8.64
N LEU A 111 3.80 -2.96 -7.50
CA LEU A 111 2.86 -3.57 -6.55
C LEU A 111 2.67 -2.75 -5.26
N GLY A 112 3.49 -1.73 -5.00
CA GLY A 112 3.28 -0.86 -3.84
C GLY A 112 4.56 -0.33 -3.20
N TYR A 113 4.45 0.07 -1.95
CA TYR A 113 5.49 0.81 -1.23
C TYR A 113 6.06 -0.04 -0.09
N VAL A 114 7.35 0.14 0.21
CA VAL A 114 7.98 -0.46 1.39
C VAL A 114 7.78 0.46 2.59
N ALA A 115 7.50 -0.11 3.76
CA ALA A 115 7.18 0.66 4.97
C ALA A 115 8.41 1.42 5.54
N ASN A 116 9.58 0.77 5.54
CA ASN A 116 10.77 1.24 6.25
C ASN A 116 11.89 1.72 5.32
N SER A 117 11.60 1.92 4.03
CA SER A 117 12.60 2.40 3.07
C SER A 117 11.95 3.22 1.96
N LYS A 118 12.78 3.95 1.20
CA LYS A 118 12.36 4.64 -0.04
C LYS A 118 12.13 3.67 -1.21
N GLY A 119 12.02 2.38 -0.93
CA GLY A 119 11.88 1.32 -1.91
C GLY A 119 10.44 1.09 -2.36
N TYR A 120 10.31 0.49 -3.53
CA TYR A 120 9.05 0.05 -4.10
C TYR A 120 8.99 -1.48 -4.12
N ARG A 121 7.79 -2.04 -3.96
CA ARG A 121 7.52 -3.45 -4.23
C ARG A 121 7.22 -3.59 -5.70
N VAL A 122 7.98 -4.44 -6.37
CA VAL A 122 7.85 -4.67 -7.81
C VAL A 122 7.84 -6.17 -8.05
N TYR A 123 6.88 -6.63 -8.85
CA TYR A 123 6.84 -8.00 -9.34
C TYR A 123 7.65 -8.11 -10.61
N ASN A 124 8.70 -8.93 -10.61
CA ASN A 124 9.50 -9.18 -11.81
C ASN A 124 8.74 -10.15 -12.72
N MET A 125 8.47 -9.75 -13.97
CA MET A 125 7.74 -10.59 -14.92
C MET A 125 8.58 -11.72 -15.54
N ARG A 126 9.91 -11.67 -15.36
CA ARG A 126 10.86 -12.66 -15.90
C ARG A 126 10.98 -13.89 -14.99
N SER A 127 10.69 -13.79 -13.69
CA SER A 127 10.74 -14.94 -12.78
C SER A 127 9.41 -15.69 -12.81
N LYS A 128 9.41 -16.90 -13.37
CA LYS A 128 8.29 -17.84 -13.35
C LYS A 128 8.56 -18.94 -12.35
#